data_AF-A0A3C0JKE8-F1
#
_entry.id   AF-A0A3C0JKE8-F1
#
_cell.length_a   1.000
_cell.length_b   1.000
_cell.length_c   1.000
_cell.angle_alpha   90.00
_cell.angle_beta   90.00
_cell.angle_gamma   90.00
#
_symmetry.space_group_name_H-M   'P 1'
#
loop_
_entity.id
_entity.type
_entity.pdbx_description
1 polymer ?
#
loop_
_entity_poly.entity_id
_entity_poly.type
_entity_poly.pdbx_seq_one_letter_code
_entity_poly.pdbx_strand_id
1 'polypeptide(L)' 'GRWATQRNKPRTAGHKAGVSALRTTIEACATYGVDVLTVFAFSSENWRRPDQEVSMLMELFLLTLKNQA' A
#
# COMPACT_ATOMS: atom_id res chain seq x y z
N GLY A 1 -1.16 -7.75 -5.48
CA GLY A 1 -1.14 -8.62 -6.69
C GLY A 1 -1.05 -10.09 -6.35
N ARG A 2 0.15 -10.70 -6.41
CA ARG A 2 0.35 -12.16 -6.24
C ARG A 2 -0.31 -12.76 -5.00
N TRP A 3 -0.18 -12.09 -3.85
CA TRP A 3 -0.81 -12.52 -2.59
C TRP A 3 -2.32 -12.74 -2.71
N ALA A 4 -3.02 -11.86 -3.44
CA ALA A 4 -4.46 -11.97 -3.66
C ALA A 4 -4.80 -13.06 -4.68
N THR A 5 -4.02 -13.16 -5.76
CA THR A 5 -4.19 -14.21 -6.78
C THR A 5 -4.08 -15.61 -6.19
N GLN A 6 -3.07 -15.85 -5.33
CA GLN A 6 -2.91 -17.14 -4.62
C GLN A 6 -4.08 -17.48 -3.69
N ARG A 7 -4.92 -16.50 -3.35
CA ARG A 7 -6.08 -16.64 -2.47
C ARG A 7 -7.40 -16.53 -3.23
N ASN A 8 -7.37 -16.59 -4.57
CA ASN A 8 -8.54 -16.40 -5.44
C ASN A 8 -9.31 -15.10 -5.14
N LYS A 9 -8.58 -14.03 -4.80
CA LYS A 9 -9.14 -12.70 -4.52
C LYS A 9 -8.78 -11.71 -5.63
N PRO A 10 -9.60 -10.66 -5.84
CA PRO A 10 -9.24 -9.54 -6.71
C PRO A 10 -7.90 -8.92 -6.31
N ARG A 11 -7.10 -8.45 -7.28
CA ARG A 11 -5.78 -7.84 -7.02
C ARG A 11 -5.84 -6.70 -6.02
N THR A 12 -6.93 -5.94 -6.03
CA THR A 12 -7.26 -4.83 -5.12
C THR A 12 -7.25 -5.26 -3.65
N ALA A 13 -7.70 -6.47 -3.34
CA ALA A 13 -7.67 -7.01 -1.97
C ALA A 13 -6.24 -7.14 -1.45
N GLY A 14 -5.29 -7.46 -2.32
CA GLY A 14 -3.87 -7.50 -1.95
C GLY A 14 -3.28 -6.11 -1.68
N HIS A 15 -3.79 -5.07 -2.33
CA HIS A 15 -3.36 -3.70 -2.02
C HIS A 15 -3.92 -3.24 -0.67
N LYS A 16 -5.19 -3.52 -0.37
CA LYS A 16 -5.77 -3.29 0.97
C LYS A 16 -5.03 -4.02 2.08
N ALA A 17 -4.67 -5.29 1.85
CA ALA A 17 -3.85 -6.05 2.78
C ALA A 17 -2.46 -5.42 2.98
N GLY A 18 -1.85 -4.89 1.91
CA GLY A 18 -0.60 -4.14 1.97
C GLY A 18 -0.70 -2.87 2.83
N VAL A 19 -1.80 -2.12 2.75
CA VAL A 19 -2.05 -0.95 3.61
C VAL A 19 -2.14 -1.36 5.09
N SER A 20 -2.86 -2.45 5.38
CA SER A 20 -2.94 -2.96 6.77
C SER A 20 -1.57 -3.37 7.29
N ALA A 21 -0.75 -4.05 6.48
CA ALA A 21 0.59 -4.45 6.86
C ALA A 21 1.50 -3.24 7.12
N LEU A 22 1.42 -2.23 6.24
CA LEU A 22 2.16 -0.98 6.40
C LEU A 22 1.80 -0.27 7.72
N ARG A 23 0.50 -0.19 8.06
CA ARG A 23 0.06 0.39 9.33
C ARG A 23 0.70 -0.29 10.53
N THR A 24 0.68 -1.63 10.57
CA THR A 24 1.34 -2.40 11.63
C THR A 24 2.85 -2.14 11.67
N THR A 25 3.50 -2.02 10.51
CA THR A 25 4.93 -1.68 10.44
C THR A 25 5.22 -0.29 11.01
N ILE A 26 4.38 0.72 10.72
CA ILE A 26 4.52 2.07 11.27
C ILE A 26 4.37 2.06 12.79
N GLU A 27 3.35 1.39 13.31
CA GLU A 27 3.11 1.25 14.75
C GLU A 27 4.31 0.56 15.46
N ALA A 28 4.90 -0.44 14.82
CA ALA A 28 6.11 -1.10 15.31
C ALA A 28 7.32 -0.16 15.27
N CYS A 29 7.54 0.58 14.18
CA CYS A 29 8.63 1.57 14.09
C CYS A 29 8.54 2.60 15.22
N ALA A 30 7.34 3.12 15.51
CA ALA A 30 7.11 4.03 16.62
C ALA A 30 7.45 3.38 17.98
N THR A 31 7.04 2.13 18.18
CA THR A 31 7.31 1.37 19.42
C THR A 31 8.81 1.12 19.63
N TYR A 32 9.56 0.86 18.56
CA TYR A 32 10.98 0.55 18.60
C TYR A 32 11.90 1.78 18.46
N GLY A 33 11.36 2.99 18.35
CA GLY A 33 12.16 4.21 18.20
C GLY A 33 12.87 4.33 16.85
N VAL A 34 12.25 3.81 15.77
CA VAL A 34 12.76 4.01 14.41
C VAL A 34 12.34 5.39 13.93
N ASP A 35 13.31 6.30 13.82
CA ASP A 35 13.05 7.72 13.49
C ASP A 35 12.57 7.94 12.05
N VAL A 36 13.02 7.11 11.10
CA VAL A 36 12.70 7.28 9.67
C VAL A 36 12.33 5.94 9.04
N LEU A 37 11.12 5.89 8.49
CA LEU A 37 10.64 4.79 7.65
C LEU A 37 10.37 5.32 6.24
N THR A 38 11.08 4.81 5.24
CA THR A 38 10.82 5.10 3.82
C THR A 38 10.14 3.91 3.16
N VAL A 39 9.00 4.14 2.50
CA VAL A 39 8.18 3.08 1.91
C VAL A 39 7.99 3.34 0.43
N PHE A 40 8.29 2.33 -0.39
CA PHE A 40 8.11 2.45 -1.83
C PHE A 40 6.68 2.07 -2.23
N ALA A 41 5.79 3.07 -2.20
CA ALA A 41 4.37 2.87 -2.48
C ALA A 41 4.04 2.83 -3.98
N PHE A 42 4.80 3.55 -4.82
CA PHE A 42 4.53 3.69 -6.25
C PHE A 42 5.82 3.97 -7.04
N SER A 43 5.99 3.32 -8.18
CA SER A 43 7.15 3.45 -9.07
C SER A 43 6.78 3.98 -10.46
N SER A 44 7.78 4.42 -11.24
CA SER A 44 7.55 4.88 -12.60
C SER A 44 6.96 3.78 -13.52
N GLU A 45 7.29 2.52 -13.25
CA GLU A 45 6.80 1.35 -13.96
C GLU A 45 5.33 1.06 -13.66
N ASN A 46 4.78 1.60 -12.56
CA ASN A 46 3.34 1.45 -12.26
C ASN A 46 2.48 2.22 -13.26
N TRP A 47 3.00 3.27 -13.91
CA TRP A 47 2.33 3.97 -15.01
C TRP A 47 2.11 3.10 -16.26
N ARG A 48 2.84 1.99 -16.39
CA ARG A 48 2.66 1.05 -17.50
C ARG A 48 1.50 0.07 -17.29
N ARG A 49 0.81 0.15 -16.14
CA ARG A 49 -0.35 -0.70 -15.82
C ARG A 49 -1.64 -0.06 -16.36
N PRO A 50 -2.73 -0.83 -16.48
CA PRO A 50 -4.02 -0.27 -16.91
C PRO A 50 -4.45 0.90 -16.03
N ASP A 51 -5.01 1.96 -16.65
CA ASP A 51 -5.39 3.21 -15.96
C ASP A 51 -6.26 2.99 -14.74
N GLN A 52 -7.19 2.02 -14.81
CA GLN A 52 -8.05 1.67 -13.68
C GLN A 52 -7.28 1.09 -12.48
N GLU A 53 -6.20 0.35 -12.71
CA GLU A 53 -5.31 -0.12 -11.63
C GLU A 53 -4.50 1.05 -11.06
N VAL A 54 -4.05 1.98 -11.90
CA VAL A 54 -3.29 3.18 -11.48
C VAL A 54 -4.14 4.12 -10.62
N SER A 55 -5.36 4.45 -11.05
CA SER A 55 -6.27 5.32 -10.30
C SER A 55 -6.59 4.76 -8.91
N MET A 56 -6.80 3.44 -8.81
CA MET A 56 -7.05 2.76 -7.54
C MET A 56 -5.82 2.77 -6.61
N LEU A 57 -4.60 2.65 -7.17
CA LEU A 57 -3.36 2.79 -6.40
C LEU A 57 -3.20 4.21 -5.82
N MET A 58 -3.54 5.23 -6.62
CA MET A 58 -3.50 6.63 -6.17
C MET A 58 -4.56 6.93 -5.10
N GLU A 59 -5.77 6.40 -5.23
CA GLU A 59 -6.80 6.52 -4.18
C GLU A 59 -6.34 5.89 -2.85
N LEU A 60 -5.74 4.70 -2.90
CA LEU A 60 -5.20 4.05 -1.72
C LEU A 60 -4.07 4.86 -1.07
N PHE A 61 -3.21 5.46 -1.88
CA PHE A 61 -2.15 6.34 -1.40
C PHE A 61 -2.72 7.57 -0.67
N LEU A 62 -3.69 8.26 -1.27
CA LEU A 62 -4.37 9.41 -0.67
C LEU A 62 -5.12 9.05 0.63
N LEU A 63 -5.77 7.89 0.67
CA LEU A 63 -6.48 7.40 1.85
C LEU A 63 -5.51 7.10 3.01
N THR A 64 -4.31 6.61 2.69
CA THR A 64 -3.27 6.34 3.70
C THR A 64 -2.73 7.64 4.30
N LEU A 65 -2.56 8.70 3.49
CA LEU A 65 -2.14 10.02 3.96
C LEU A 65 -3.22 10.73 4.80
N LYS A 66 -4.49 10.64 4.40
CA LYS A 66 -5.59 11.32 5.11
C LYS A 66 -5.91 10.76 6.50
N ASN A 67 -5.62 9.48 6.75
CA ASN A 67 -5.92 8.82 8.02
C ASN A 67 -4.75 8.89 9.03
N GLN A 68 -3.71 9.66 8.75
CA GLN A 68 -2.57 9.92 9.65
C GLN A 68 -2.44 11.39 10.07
N ALA A 69 -3.51 12.19 9.88
CA ALA A 69 -3.62 13.56 10.38
C ALA A 69 -4.47 13.62 11.65
#